data_AF-A0A2T1DGP5-F1
#
_entry.id   AF-A0A2T1DGP5-F1
#
_cell.length_a   1.000
_cell.length_b   1.000
_cell.length_c   1.000
_cell.angle_alpha   90.00
_cell.angle_beta   90.00
_cell.angle_gamma   90.00
#
_symmetry.space_group_name_H-M   'P 1'
#
loop_
_entity.id
_entity.type
_entity.pdbx_description
1 polymer ?
#
loop_
_entity_poly.entity_id
_entity_poly.type
_entity_poly.pdbx_seq_one_letter_code
_entity_poly.pdbx_strand_id
1 'polypeptide(L)'
;MTNSSLSRKQWTTGICIISLLTIVILTLAPFNFAFEEDQSFLEIIGKFRHRSSLDDWIVNLLLYVPLGFSLAAWLQTRKISKLFQLVCIILVAFSLSTAVEILQLFLPSRIPSSTDIYANTVGSILGMQCFNYLGHTIVSDIILSMQTHTRRIADLPIQNISLVLIGYLLLIFLVSIGLQTVISFSNWTPVYPLLVGNDEATGKPWHGNISNLAIADQAASEDQVRQAFVEKSLINPLSKSVVASYSLASYHDSYPDITGNSPKLVWRGITTPKDNITSSVNANHWLETEAPASFINQRLSQTSQFTLSVILATDDVKQTQSVPIVSLSNQSTDRRNLALAQYGENLIFWLRTSVTGEKGTRPELVIPDVFTDADPHHLIITYDRSVLRFYIDQLENQTSFELNPGLVLFQKLLPLEQLKNSSLIVCKALYYSLFFVPLGIFIGIIVALTRRGIAYSAVLIIESVLLIPIALEVLLSLKSGREFNLASLLLGMAITGGTIAGVGLLVHSSSPTKNQTVHLIQ
;
A
#
# COMPACT_ATOMS: atom_id res chain seq x y z
N MET A 1 -3.68 -47.33 8.81
CA MET A 1 -2.63 -46.59 8.07
C MET A 1 -3.15 -45.73 6.90
N THR A 2 -4.41 -45.87 6.46
CA THR A 2 -4.99 -45.13 5.31
C THR A 2 -5.41 -43.69 5.65
N ASN A 3 -6.03 -43.44 6.81
CA ASN A 3 -6.53 -42.10 7.21
C ASN A 3 -5.45 -41.02 7.40
N SER A 4 -4.22 -41.38 7.79
CA SER A 4 -3.12 -40.41 7.95
C SER A 4 -2.57 -39.90 6.62
N SER A 5 -2.70 -40.69 5.54
CA SER A 5 -2.25 -40.31 4.20
C SER A 5 -3.21 -39.34 3.50
N LEU A 6 -4.51 -39.44 3.77
CA LEU A 6 -5.54 -38.60 3.17
C LEU A 6 -5.50 -37.19 3.77
N SER A 7 -5.43 -37.09 5.10
CA SER A 7 -5.29 -35.80 5.80
C SER A 7 -3.98 -35.09 5.47
N ARG A 8 -2.88 -35.85 5.33
CA ARG A 8 -1.58 -35.30 4.88
C ARG A 8 -1.66 -34.71 3.47
N LYS A 9 -2.36 -35.35 2.52
CA LYS A 9 -2.54 -34.82 1.17
C LYS A 9 -3.36 -33.53 1.14
N GLN A 10 -4.42 -33.44 1.96
CA GLN A 10 -5.31 -32.28 1.97
C GLN A 10 -4.61 -31.01 2.46
N TRP A 11 -3.86 -31.07 3.56
CA TRP A 11 -3.16 -29.89 4.07
C TRP A 11 -1.98 -29.48 3.17
N THR A 12 -1.23 -30.44 2.61
CA THR A 12 -0.12 -30.11 1.71
C THR A 12 -0.58 -29.44 0.43
N THR A 13 -1.70 -29.90 -0.14
CA THR A 13 -2.35 -29.20 -1.27
C THR A 13 -2.82 -27.80 -0.86
N GLY A 14 -3.40 -27.63 0.33
CA GLY A 14 -3.81 -26.32 0.85
C GLY A 14 -2.65 -25.33 0.96
N ILE A 15 -1.53 -25.72 1.60
CA ILE A 15 -0.33 -24.87 1.70
C ILE A 15 0.22 -24.56 0.30
N CYS A 16 0.26 -25.54 -0.60
CA CYS A 16 0.77 -25.33 -1.96
C CYS A 16 -0.06 -24.28 -2.71
N ILE A 17 -1.38 -24.38 -2.68
CA ILE A 17 -2.29 -23.41 -3.32
C ILE A 17 -2.09 -22.01 -2.71
N ILE A 18 -2.08 -21.90 -1.38
CA ILE A 18 -1.88 -20.62 -0.69
C ILE A 18 -0.52 -20.02 -1.06
N SER A 19 0.53 -20.85 -1.12
CA SER A 19 1.88 -20.40 -1.49
C SER A 19 1.92 -19.88 -2.93
N LEU A 20 1.34 -20.61 -3.87
CA LEU A 20 1.25 -20.19 -5.28
C LEU A 20 0.47 -18.88 -5.43
N LEU A 21 -0.69 -18.77 -4.78
CA LEU A 21 -1.48 -17.52 -4.80
C LEU A 21 -0.72 -16.36 -4.18
N THR A 22 -0.04 -16.58 -3.05
CA THR A 22 0.76 -15.55 -2.38
C THR A 22 1.92 -15.09 -3.27
N ILE A 23 2.63 -16.02 -3.90
CA ILE A 23 3.71 -15.71 -4.86
C ILE A 23 3.13 -14.86 -6.00
N VAL A 24 2.08 -15.32 -6.67
CA VAL A 24 1.48 -14.61 -7.82
C VAL A 24 1.00 -13.22 -7.42
N ILE A 25 0.29 -13.09 -6.28
CA ILE A 25 -0.22 -11.82 -5.81
C ILE A 25 0.90 -10.86 -5.44
N LEU A 26 1.89 -11.29 -4.65
CA LEU A 26 2.94 -10.38 -4.18
C LEU A 26 3.93 -9.98 -5.28
N THR A 27 4.19 -10.87 -6.23
CA THR A 27 5.17 -10.62 -7.30
C THR A 27 4.57 -9.90 -8.51
N LEU A 28 3.29 -10.11 -8.81
CA LEU A 28 2.64 -9.51 -9.98
C LEU A 28 1.70 -8.34 -9.65
N ALA A 29 1.41 -8.08 -8.37
CA ALA A 29 0.68 -6.87 -8.01
C ALA A 29 1.45 -5.61 -8.43
N PRO A 30 0.74 -4.61 -9.00
CA PRO A 30 -0.72 -4.45 -8.99
C PRO A 30 -1.46 -4.96 -10.25
N PHE A 31 -0.86 -5.87 -11.04
CA PHE A 31 -1.43 -6.47 -12.25
C PHE A 31 -1.73 -5.48 -13.38
N ASN A 32 -1.03 -4.35 -13.43
CA ASN A 32 -1.19 -3.30 -14.44
C ASN A 32 -0.29 -3.54 -15.65
N PHE A 33 -0.50 -4.64 -16.35
CA PHE A 33 0.32 -5.02 -17.49
C PHE A 33 0.20 -3.99 -18.63
N ALA A 34 1.34 -3.49 -19.11
CA ALA A 34 1.47 -2.59 -20.23
C ALA A 34 2.39 -3.23 -21.29
N PHE A 35 1.93 -3.22 -22.54
CA PHE A 35 2.67 -3.75 -23.68
C PHE A 35 3.13 -2.56 -24.53
N GLU A 36 4.43 -2.27 -24.50
CA GLU A 36 5.04 -1.28 -25.38
C GLU A 36 5.46 -1.96 -26.69
N GLU A 37 5.04 -1.41 -27.83
CA GLU A 37 5.24 -2.01 -29.15
C GLU A 37 6.70 -1.92 -29.68
N ASP A 38 7.54 -1.06 -29.08
CA ASP A 38 8.86 -0.69 -29.62
C ASP A 38 10.09 -1.10 -28.75
N GLN A 39 9.96 -2.03 -27.79
CA GLN A 39 11.12 -2.43 -26.97
C GLN A 39 12.09 -3.37 -27.72
N SER A 40 13.37 -3.00 -27.76
CA SER A 40 14.40 -3.85 -28.37
C SER A 40 14.78 -5.04 -27.46
N PHE A 41 15.11 -6.19 -28.06
CA PHE A 41 15.52 -7.39 -27.32
C PHE A 41 16.74 -7.16 -26.40
N LEU A 42 17.64 -6.24 -26.77
CA LEU A 42 18.81 -5.89 -25.95
C LEU A 42 18.44 -5.06 -24.71
N GLU A 43 17.43 -4.19 -24.79
CA GLU A 43 16.92 -3.46 -23.62
C GLU A 43 16.23 -4.40 -22.64
N ILE A 44 15.47 -5.38 -23.15
CA ILE A 44 14.84 -6.43 -22.35
C ILE A 44 15.88 -7.23 -21.56
N ILE A 45 16.96 -7.68 -22.20
CA ILE A 45 18.08 -8.37 -21.52
C ILE A 45 18.80 -7.42 -20.55
N GLY A 46 18.92 -6.14 -20.90
CA GLY A 46 19.51 -5.11 -20.05
C GLY A 46 18.79 -4.98 -18.71
N LYS A 47 17.45 -5.06 -18.70
CA LYS A 47 16.62 -4.98 -17.48
C LYS A 47 16.94 -6.09 -16.46
N PHE A 48 17.26 -7.30 -16.90
CA PHE A 48 17.62 -8.44 -16.03
C PHE A 48 18.98 -8.33 -15.33
N ARG A 49 19.82 -7.34 -15.71
CA ARG A 49 21.13 -7.11 -15.07
C ARG A 49 21.02 -6.35 -13.75
N HIS A 50 19.83 -5.88 -13.37
CA HIS A 50 19.63 -5.23 -12.09
C HIS A 50 19.86 -6.22 -10.94
N ARG A 51 20.72 -5.86 -9.98
CA ARG A 51 20.96 -6.65 -8.78
C ARG A 51 20.02 -6.20 -7.68
N SER A 52 19.27 -7.14 -7.12
CA SER A 52 18.39 -6.87 -5.98
C SER A 52 19.21 -6.49 -4.75
N SER A 53 18.61 -5.70 -3.86
CA SER A 53 19.23 -5.42 -2.56
C SER A 53 19.25 -6.69 -1.69
N LEU A 54 20.06 -6.69 -0.62
CA LEU A 54 20.09 -7.83 0.32
C LEU A 54 18.73 -8.08 0.97
N ASP A 55 17.97 -7.01 1.23
CA ASP A 55 16.64 -7.11 1.83
C ASP A 55 15.65 -7.79 0.87
N ASP A 56 15.65 -7.39 -0.41
CA ASP A 56 14.82 -8.00 -1.45
C ASP A 56 15.14 -9.49 -1.62
N TRP A 57 16.44 -9.83 -1.55
CA TRP A 57 16.90 -11.22 -1.66
C TRP A 57 16.37 -12.11 -0.54
N ILE A 58 16.36 -11.61 0.71
CA ILE A 58 15.82 -12.34 1.87
C ILE A 58 14.31 -12.51 1.73
N VAL A 59 13.58 -11.48 1.29
CA VAL A 59 12.13 -11.53 1.08
C VAL A 59 11.75 -12.60 0.05
N ASN A 60 12.42 -12.59 -1.10
CA ASN A 60 12.19 -13.55 -2.18
C ASN A 60 12.52 -15.00 -1.74
N LEU A 61 13.62 -15.17 -1.01
CA LEU A 61 13.97 -16.46 -0.40
C LEU A 61 12.86 -16.96 0.53
N LEU A 62 12.37 -16.13 1.46
CA LEU A 62 11.32 -16.51 2.41
C LEU A 62 9.98 -16.79 1.73
N LEU A 63 9.65 -16.04 0.67
CA LEU A 63 8.40 -16.17 -0.08
C LEU A 63 8.21 -17.56 -0.69
N TYR A 64 9.30 -18.20 -1.12
CA TYR A 64 9.27 -19.52 -1.76
C TYR A 64 9.46 -20.71 -0.81
N VAL A 65 9.82 -20.48 0.47
CA VAL A 65 9.95 -21.54 1.49
C VAL A 65 8.65 -22.37 1.63
N PRO A 66 7.44 -21.77 1.75
CA PRO A 66 6.20 -22.53 1.88
C PRO A 66 5.87 -23.41 0.66
N LEU A 67 6.23 -22.96 -0.55
CA LEU A 67 6.07 -23.74 -1.79
C LEU A 67 6.98 -24.98 -1.76
N GLY A 68 8.26 -24.79 -1.44
CA GLY A 68 9.21 -25.90 -1.35
C GLY A 68 8.83 -26.93 -0.27
N PHE A 69 8.37 -26.44 0.89
CA PHE A 69 7.90 -27.28 1.99
C PHE A 69 6.70 -28.15 1.58
N SER A 70 5.68 -27.54 0.97
CA SER A 70 4.45 -28.24 0.59
C SER A 70 4.64 -29.21 -0.57
N LEU A 71 5.48 -28.85 -1.57
CA LEU A 71 5.86 -29.75 -2.66
C LEU A 71 6.63 -30.96 -2.14
N ALA A 72 7.62 -30.78 -1.26
CA ALA A 72 8.37 -31.87 -0.65
C ALA A 72 7.43 -32.84 0.09
N ALA A 73 6.51 -32.28 0.88
CA ALA A 73 5.52 -33.04 1.60
C ALA A 73 4.58 -33.84 0.67
N TRP A 74 4.11 -33.21 -0.42
CA TRP A 74 3.26 -33.85 -1.42
C TRP A 74 3.99 -34.97 -2.17
N LEU A 75 5.21 -34.74 -2.65
CA LEU A 75 6.02 -35.71 -3.38
C LEU A 75 6.40 -36.91 -2.50
N GLN A 76 6.61 -36.70 -1.20
CA GLN A 76 6.82 -37.78 -0.25
C GLN A 76 5.59 -38.70 -0.13
N THR A 77 4.36 -38.17 -0.22
CA THR A 77 3.14 -39.03 -0.25
C THR A 77 3.06 -39.93 -1.48
N ARG A 78 3.80 -39.59 -2.55
CA ARG A 78 3.94 -40.39 -3.77
C ARG A 78 5.15 -41.34 -3.74
N LYS A 79 5.87 -41.42 -2.61
CA LYS A 79 7.07 -42.25 -2.41
C LYS A 79 8.22 -41.93 -3.39
N ILE A 80 8.32 -40.69 -3.84
CA ILE A 80 9.41 -40.23 -4.73
C ILE A 80 10.71 -40.11 -3.93
N SER A 81 11.86 -40.47 -4.52
CA SER A 81 13.17 -40.39 -3.85
C SER A 81 13.62 -38.95 -3.58
N LYS A 82 14.45 -38.72 -2.55
CA LYS A 82 14.89 -37.37 -2.16
C LYS A 82 15.58 -36.60 -3.29
N LEU A 83 16.38 -37.29 -4.11
CA LEU A 83 17.05 -36.69 -5.26
C LEU A 83 16.04 -36.18 -6.29
N PHE A 84 15.04 -37.00 -6.65
CA PHE A 84 13.99 -36.58 -7.58
C PHE A 84 13.10 -35.48 -6.98
N GLN A 85 12.86 -35.48 -5.67
CA GLN A 85 12.15 -34.38 -5.01
C GLN A 85 12.90 -33.06 -5.19
N LEU A 86 14.21 -33.06 -4.93
CA LEU A 86 15.06 -31.88 -5.10
C LEU A 86 15.01 -31.37 -6.55
N VAL A 87 15.17 -32.26 -7.54
CA VAL A 87 15.10 -31.90 -8.96
C VAL A 87 13.73 -31.32 -9.32
N CYS A 88 12.63 -31.97 -8.91
CA CYS A 88 11.28 -31.45 -9.17
C CYS A 88 11.05 -30.08 -8.53
N ILE A 89 11.49 -29.87 -7.29
CA ILE A 89 11.31 -28.60 -6.58
C ILE A 89 12.12 -27.49 -7.26
N ILE A 90 13.36 -27.76 -7.64
CA ILE A 90 14.19 -26.81 -8.39
C ILE A 90 13.51 -26.45 -9.71
N LEU A 91 13.06 -27.44 -10.49
CA LEU A 91 12.42 -27.18 -11.78
C LEU A 91 11.13 -26.37 -11.63
N VAL A 92 10.27 -26.71 -10.67
CA VAL A 92 9.01 -25.97 -10.44
C VAL A 92 9.29 -24.55 -9.97
N ALA A 93 10.18 -24.37 -8.98
CA ALA A 93 10.49 -23.05 -8.43
C ALA A 93 11.18 -22.15 -9.46
N PHE A 94 12.18 -22.69 -10.18
CA PHE A 94 12.89 -21.97 -11.23
C PHE A 94 11.93 -21.59 -12.37
N SER A 95 11.08 -22.52 -12.82
CA SER A 95 10.13 -22.25 -13.92
C SER A 95 9.08 -21.22 -13.51
N LEU A 96 8.54 -21.34 -12.30
CA LEU A 96 7.57 -20.38 -11.77
C LEU A 96 8.20 -18.99 -11.61
N SER A 97 9.38 -18.91 -11.00
CA SER A 97 10.09 -17.64 -10.84
C SER A 97 10.43 -17.02 -12.18
N THR A 98 10.96 -17.80 -13.14
CA THR A 98 11.27 -17.30 -14.48
C THR A 98 10.01 -16.78 -15.18
N ALA A 99 8.89 -17.50 -15.09
CA ALA A 99 7.62 -17.05 -15.65
C ALA A 99 7.15 -15.72 -15.02
N VAL A 100 7.27 -15.59 -13.69
CA VAL A 100 6.93 -14.35 -12.97
C VAL A 100 7.83 -13.20 -13.40
N GLU A 101 9.14 -13.39 -13.46
CA GLU A 101 10.10 -12.35 -13.90
C GLU A 101 9.85 -11.91 -15.35
N ILE A 102 9.50 -12.86 -16.23
CA ILE A 102 9.10 -12.53 -17.62
C ILE A 102 7.81 -11.71 -17.61
N LEU A 103 6.82 -12.05 -16.78
CA LEU A 103 5.59 -11.27 -16.67
C LEU A 103 5.85 -9.86 -16.11
N GLN A 104 6.83 -9.71 -15.22
CA GLN A 104 7.24 -8.41 -14.68
C GLN A 104 7.86 -7.48 -15.74
N LEU A 105 8.36 -7.99 -16.88
CA LEU A 105 8.77 -7.14 -18.00
C LEU A 105 7.63 -6.24 -18.50
N PHE A 106 6.40 -6.70 -18.37
CA PHE A 106 5.20 -5.99 -18.78
C PHE A 106 4.60 -5.17 -17.62
N LEU A 107 5.26 -5.08 -16.46
CA LEU A 107 4.81 -4.26 -15.34
C LEU A 107 5.71 -3.03 -15.22
N PRO A 108 5.23 -1.82 -15.57
CA PRO A 108 6.05 -0.60 -15.57
C PRO A 108 6.71 -0.28 -14.23
N SER A 109 6.10 -0.71 -13.12
CA SER A 109 6.56 -0.44 -11.76
C SER A 109 7.46 -1.54 -11.18
N ARG A 110 7.89 -2.53 -11.98
CA ARG A 110 8.72 -3.65 -11.52
C ARG A 110 9.96 -3.78 -12.38
N ILE A 111 11.08 -4.10 -11.74
CA ILE A 111 12.34 -4.35 -12.42
C ILE A 111 12.63 -5.85 -12.26
N PRO A 112 12.67 -6.63 -13.35
CA PRO A 112 12.96 -8.04 -13.25
C PRO A 112 14.42 -8.26 -12.85
N SER A 113 14.66 -9.31 -12.07
CA SER A 113 15.99 -9.64 -11.57
C SER A 113 16.32 -11.13 -11.65
N SER A 114 17.48 -11.41 -12.27
CA SER A 114 18.05 -12.75 -12.26
C SER A 114 18.49 -13.22 -10.86
N THR A 115 18.80 -12.30 -9.94
CA THR A 115 19.14 -12.65 -8.55
C THR A 115 17.93 -13.11 -7.75
N ASP A 116 16.72 -12.70 -8.14
CA ASP A 116 15.47 -13.13 -7.51
C ASP A 116 15.11 -14.56 -7.89
N ILE A 117 15.34 -14.96 -9.15
CA ILE A 117 15.21 -16.36 -9.59
C ILE A 117 16.08 -17.29 -8.74
N TYR A 118 17.31 -16.86 -8.47
CA TYR A 118 18.21 -17.61 -7.61
C TYR A 118 17.69 -17.67 -6.17
N ALA A 119 17.28 -16.54 -5.58
CA ALA A 119 16.71 -16.46 -4.24
C ALA A 119 15.50 -17.37 -4.07
N ASN A 120 14.55 -17.31 -5.01
CA ASN A 120 13.31 -18.09 -5.02
C ASN A 120 13.58 -19.60 -5.11
N THR A 121 14.55 -19.98 -5.94
CA THR A 121 14.98 -21.39 -6.08
C THR A 121 15.64 -21.88 -4.79
N VAL A 122 16.55 -21.10 -4.19
CA VAL A 122 17.19 -21.43 -2.91
C VAL A 122 16.15 -21.51 -1.78
N GLY A 123 15.21 -20.57 -1.73
CA GLY A 123 14.10 -20.57 -0.78
C GLY A 123 13.26 -21.84 -0.83
N SER A 124 12.96 -22.32 -2.04
CA SER A 124 12.24 -23.60 -2.22
C SER A 124 13.05 -24.80 -1.73
N ILE A 125 14.38 -24.81 -1.94
CA ILE A 125 15.25 -25.85 -1.40
C ILE A 125 15.25 -25.80 0.13
N LEU A 126 15.33 -24.62 0.73
CA LEU A 126 15.23 -24.46 2.19
C LEU A 126 13.89 -24.96 2.72
N GLY A 127 12.78 -24.68 2.03
CA GLY A 127 11.46 -25.24 2.33
C GLY A 127 11.46 -26.78 2.35
N MET A 128 12.09 -27.42 1.36
CA MET A 128 12.26 -28.87 1.34
C MET A 128 13.04 -29.36 2.57
N GLN A 129 14.12 -28.68 2.93
CA GLN A 129 14.91 -29.06 4.11
C GLN A 129 14.12 -28.87 5.40
N CYS A 130 13.40 -27.76 5.56
CA CYS A 130 12.48 -27.54 6.67
C CYS A 130 11.48 -28.69 6.79
N PHE A 131 10.90 -29.17 5.68
CA PHE A 131 10.02 -30.34 5.71
C PHE A 131 10.75 -31.64 6.11
N ASN A 132 11.97 -31.86 5.63
CA ASN A 132 12.73 -33.06 5.96
C ASN A 132 13.17 -33.12 7.44
N TYR A 133 13.49 -31.97 8.05
CA TYR A 133 13.90 -31.88 9.45
C TYR A 133 12.72 -31.78 10.41
N LEU A 134 11.71 -30.97 10.08
CA LEU A 134 10.58 -30.65 10.96
C LEU A 134 9.32 -31.45 10.61
N GLY A 135 9.11 -31.76 9.34
CA GLY A 135 7.81 -32.16 8.78
C GLY A 135 7.30 -33.55 9.19
N HIS A 136 8.17 -34.50 9.56
CA HIS A 136 7.69 -35.81 10.02
C HIS A 136 7.24 -35.81 11.48
N THR A 137 8.06 -35.25 12.37
CA THR A 137 7.79 -35.26 13.82
C THR A 137 6.86 -34.12 14.19
N ILE A 138 7.19 -32.88 13.84
CA ILE A 138 6.47 -31.70 14.33
C ILE A 138 5.10 -31.56 13.67
N VAL A 139 4.93 -31.82 12.37
CA VAL A 139 3.62 -31.64 11.72
C VAL A 139 2.61 -32.70 12.16
N SER A 140 3.04 -33.95 12.34
CA SER A 140 2.14 -35.01 12.82
C SER A 140 1.80 -34.82 14.30
N ASP A 141 2.78 -34.43 15.12
CA ASP A 141 2.57 -34.11 16.54
C ASP A 141 1.76 -32.82 16.71
N ILE A 142 1.95 -31.78 15.88
CA ILE A 142 1.11 -30.57 15.88
C ILE A 142 -0.30 -30.91 15.45
N ILE A 143 -0.52 -31.69 14.39
CA ILE A 143 -1.88 -32.04 13.94
C ILE A 143 -2.61 -32.88 15.00
N LEU A 144 -1.93 -33.87 15.61
CA LEU A 144 -2.52 -34.71 16.66
C LEU A 144 -2.69 -33.97 17.99
N SER A 145 -1.73 -33.12 18.36
CA SER A 145 -1.81 -32.22 19.52
C SER A 145 -2.91 -31.18 19.33
N MET A 146 -3.02 -30.55 18.16
CA MET A 146 -4.14 -29.67 17.81
C MET A 146 -5.46 -30.43 17.85
N GLN A 147 -5.58 -31.64 17.30
CA GLN A 147 -6.86 -32.37 17.38
C GLN A 147 -7.29 -32.68 18.82
N THR A 148 -6.36 -32.94 19.74
CA THR A 148 -6.68 -33.26 21.15
C THR A 148 -6.82 -32.02 22.04
N HIS A 149 -5.93 -31.03 21.94
CA HIS A 149 -6.03 -29.75 22.64
C HIS A 149 -7.14 -28.87 22.09
N THR A 150 -7.29 -28.77 20.77
CA THR A 150 -8.31 -27.90 20.16
C THR A 150 -9.72 -28.42 20.38
N ARG A 151 -9.93 -29.74 20.56
CA ARG A 151 -11.21 -30.26 21.06
C ARG A 151 -11.53 -29.75 22.47
N ARG A 152 -10.55 -29.74 23.38
CA ARG A 152 -10.73 -29.18 24.73
C ARG A 152 -11.05 -27.69 24.68
N ILE A 153 -10.38 -26.94 23.80
CA ILE A 153 -10.62 -25.51 23.57
C ILE A 153 -12.02 -25.28 22.97
N ALA A 154 -12.43 -26.10 22.00
CA ALA A 154 -13.73 -26.00 21.33
C ALA A 154 -14.92 -26.33 22.25
N ASP A 155 -14.68 -27.02 23.37
CA ASP A 155 -15.68 -27.32 24.40
C ASP A 155 -15.66 -26.30 25.56
N LEU A 156 -14.80 -25.26 25.52
CA LEU A 156 -14.79 -24.19 26.52
C LEU A 156 -16.12 -23.41 26.55
N PRO A 157 -16.49 -22.84 27.71
CA PRO A 157 -17.60 -21.89 27.79
C PRO A 157 -17.41 -20.75 26.79
N ILE A 158 -18.52 -20.26 26.22
CA ILE A 158 -18.49 -19.18 25.23
C ILE A 158 -17.73 -17.95 25.75
N GLN A 159 -17.88 -17.62 27.03
CA GLN A 159 -17.21 -16.51 27.71
C GLN A 159 -15.68 -16.55 27.56
N ASN A 160 -15.07 -17.74 27.65
CA ASN A 160 -13.63 -17.89 27.53
C ASN A 160 -13.16 -17.64 26.09
N ILE A 161 -13.91 -18.11 25.10
CA ILE A 161 -13.59 -17.89 23.69
C ILE A 161 -13.81 -16.42 23.33
N SER A 162 -14.92 -15.83 23.78
CA SER A 162 -15.17 -14.40 23.60
C SER A 162 -14.08 -13.54 24.24
N LEU A 163 -13.52 -13.93 25.39
CA LEU A 163 -12.36 -13.24 25.98
C LEU A 163 -11.11 -13.31 25.08
N VAL A 164 -10.85 -14.47 24.47
CA VAL A 164 -9.75 -14.62 23.49
C VAL A 164 -10.01 -13.74 22.27
N LEU A 165 -11.25 -13.67 21.78
CA LEU A 165 -11.64 -12.80 20.66
C LEU A 165 -11.50 -11.31 21.00
N ILE A 166 -11.84 -10.89 22.22
CA ILE A 166 -11.60 -9.53 22.71
C ILE A 166 -10.10 -9.24 22.75
N GLY A 167 -9.28 -10.16 23.29
CA GLY A 167 -7.83 -10.03 23.28
C GLY A 167 -7.27 -9.91 21.86
N TYR A 168 -7.80 -10.70 20.93
CA TYR A 168 -7.44 -10.62 19.51
C TYR A 168 -7.84 -9.30 18.87
N LEU A 169 -9.04 -8.79 19.17
CA LEU A 169 -9.50 -7.48 18.71
C LEU A 169 -8.61 -6.34 19.24
N LEU A 170 -8.22 -6.40 20.52
CA LEU A 170 -7.29 -5.44 21.12
C LEU A 170 -5.91 -5.48 20.45
N LEU A 171 -5.43 -6.67 20.08
CA LEU A 171 -4.20 -6.83 19.30
C LEU A 171 -4.33 -6.19 17.91
N ILE A 172 -5.43 -6.45 17.19
CA ILE A 172 -5.72 -5.79 15.91
C ILE A 172 -5.69 -4.28 16.10
N PHE A 173 -6.33 -3.75 17.14
CA PHE A 173 -6.38 -2.32 17.42
C PHE A 173 -4.99 -1.74 17.67
N LEU A 174 -4.18 -2.40 18.51
CA LEU A 174 -2.82 -1.98 18.80
C LEU A 174 -1.96 -1.88 17.53
N VAL A 175 -2.00 -2.93 16.70
CA VAL A 175 -1.25 -2.98 15.43
C VAL A 175 -1.75 -1.90 14.47
N SER A 176 -3.08 -1.75 14.33
CA SER A 176 -3.68 -0.80 13.40
C SER A 176 -3.39 0.65 13.77
N ILE A 177 -3.51 1.00 15.05
CA ILE A 177 -3.16 2.33 15.56
C ILE A 177 -1.66 2.60 15.35
N GLY A 178 -0.80 1.63 15.67
CA GLY A 178 0.64 1.76 15.50
C GLY A 178 1.07 1.96 14.05
N LEU A 179 0.40 1.34 13.09
CA LEU A 179 0.69 1.53 11.67
C LEU A 179 0.16 2.87 11.13
N GLN A 180 -0.97 3.35 11.65
CA GLN A 180 -1.53 4.64 11.25
C GLN A 180 -0.66 5.83 11.66
N THR A 181 0.03 5.76 12.80
CA THR A 181 0.94 6.85 13.22
C THR A 181 2.11 7.05 12.26
N VAL A 182 2.49 6.02 11.50
CA VAL A 182 3.58 6.08 10.52
C VAL A 182 3.20 6.90 9.27
N ILE A 183 1.89 7.08 9.03
CA ILE A 183 1.33 7.86 7.93
C ILE A 183 1.25 9.37 8.28
N SER A 184 1.60 9.74 9.53
CA SER A 184 1.69 11.13 9.97
C SER A 184 2.89 11.88 9.37
N PHE A 185 2.85 13.20 9.48
CA PHE A 185 3.91 14.13 9.07
C PHE A 185 4.91 14.41 10.20
N SER A 186 5.01 13.53 11.19
CA SER A 186 5.91 13.69 12.35
C SER A 186 7.39 13.75 11.98
N ASN A 187 7.77 13.28 10.79
CA ASN A 187 9.14 13.30 10.29
C ASN A 187 9.47 14.51 9.38
N TRP A 188 8.58 15.52 9.32
CA TRP A 188 8.77 16.70 8.49
C TRP A 188 9.84 17.64 9.05
N THR A 189 10.60 18.24 8.15
CA THR A 189 11.69 19.15 8.50
C THR A 189 11.19 20.60 8.48
N PRO A 190 11.32 21.38 9.57
CA PRO A 190 10.77 22.73 9.62
C PRO A 190 11.56 23.74 8.76
N VAL A 191 12.83 23.44 8.46
CA VAL A 191 13.76 24.39 7.83
C VAL A 191 13.66 24.46 6.30
N TYR A 192 12.71 23.76 5.68
CA TYR A 192 12.58 23.82 4.22
C TYR A 192 11.88 25.12 3.76
N PRO A 193 12.46 25.87 2.81
CA PRO A 193 11.78 26.98 2.18
C PRO A 193 10.60 26.49 1.32
N LEU A 194 9.69 27.42 1.01
CA LEU A 194 8.67 27.21 -0.02
C LEU A 194 9.25 27.71 -1.35
N LEU A 195 9.24 26.82 -2.34
CA LEU A 195 9.72 27.05 -3.70
C LEU A 195 8.56 27.00 -4.68
N VAL A 196 8.62 27.86 -5.68
CA VAL A 196 7.67 27.89 -6.79
C VAL A 196 8.43 27.94 -8.11
N GLY A 197 8.20 26.92 -8.92
CA GLY A 197 8.61 26.67 -10.31
C GLY A 197 10.09 26.35 -10.57
N ASN A 198 10.91 26.17 -9.53
CA ASN A 198 12.18 25.44 -9.67
C ASN A 198 12.63 24.80 -8.36
N ASP A 199 13.21 23.61 -8.49
CA ASP A 199 14.00 22.92 -7.45
C ASP A 199 15.34 22.54 -8.06
N GLU A 200 16.40 23.28 -7.74
CA GLU A 200 17.75 23.07 -8.33
C GLU A 200 18.23 21.62 -8.18
N ALA A 201 17.75 20.90 -7.16
CA ALA A 201 18.06 19.49 -6.93
C ALA A 201 17.66 18.59 -8.11
N THR A 202 16.60 18.95 -8.83
CA THR A 202 16.03 18.16 -9.95
C THR A 202 16.66 18.48 -11.30
N GLY A 203 17.46 19.55 -11.38
CA GLY A 203 18.29 19.89 -12.55
C GLY A 203 17.55 20.46 -13.76
N LYS A 204 16.22 20.60 -13.73
CA LYS A 204 15.42 21.31 -14.76
C LYS A 204 14.23 22.06 -14.15
N PRO A 205 13.93 23.27 -14.64
CA PRO A 205 12.82 24.10 -14.16
C PRO A 205 11.48 23.73 -14.73
N TRP A 206 10.43 24.22 -14.08
CA TRP A 206 9.09 24.27 -14.65
C TRP A 206 8.92 25.58 -15.44
N HIS A 207 8.22 25.50 -16.56
CA HIS A 207 7.89 26.66 -17.39
C HIS A 207 6.38 26.88 -17.35
N GLY A 208 5.97 28.02 -16.81
CA GLY A 208 4.56 28.34 -16.70
C GLY A 208 4.29 29.51 -15.76
N ASN A 209 3.02 29.76 -15.54
CA ASN A 209 2.49 30.84 -14.71
C ASN A 209 1.79 30.24 -13.50
N ILE A 210 2.02 30.84 -12.33
CA ILE A 210 1.16 30.64 -11.16
C ILE A 210 0.54 31.98 -10.80
N SER A 211 -0.78 32.02 -10.63
CA SER A 211 -1.52 33.24 -10.28
C SER A 211 -1.90 33.29 -8.80
N ASN A 212 -2.19 32.13 -8.19
CA ASN A 212 -2.56 32.03 -6.79
C ASN A 212 -1.96 30.77 -6.16
N LEU A 213 -1.46 30.90 -4.93
CA LEU A 213 -1.00 29.80 -4.10
C LEU A 213 -1.49 30.01 -2.67
N ALA A 214 -2.24 29.05 -2.12
CA ALA A 214 -2.69 29.08 -0.74
C ALA A 214 -2.54 27.72 -0.07
N ILE A 215 -2.16 27.73 1.20
CA ILE A 215 -1.95 26.54 2.02
C ILE A 215 -2.72 26.71 3.33
N ALA A 216 -3.46 25.69 3.72
CA ALA A 216 -4.15 25.60 4.99
C ALA A 216 -3.73 24.34 5.76
N ASP A 217 -3.80 24.39 7.09
CA ASP A 217 -3.41 23.30 8.00
C ASP A 217 -4.55 22.33 8.35
N GLN A 218 -5.65 22.41 7.60
CA GLN A 218 -6.84 21.59 7.74
C GLN A 218 -7.24 21.05 6.36
N ALA A 219 -7.80 19.84 6.33
CA ALA A 219 -8.47 19.32 5.15
C ALA A 219 -9.81 20.03 4.92
N ALA A 220 -10.00 20.64 3.75
CA ALA A 220 -11.26 21.24 3.35
C ALA A 220 -12.36 20.17 3.14
N SER A 221 -13.56 20.46 3.63
CA SER A 221 -14.77 19.73 3.27
C SER A 221 -15.19 20.02 1.83
N GLU A 222 -16.04 19.17 1.23
CA GLU A 222 -16.51 19.36 -0.15
C GLU A 222 -17.20 20.71 -0.35
N ASP A 223 -17.94 21.21 0.64
CA ASP A 223 -18.57 22.54 0.58
C ASP A 223 -17.54 23.66 0.56
N GLN A 224 -16.47 23.52 1.36
CA GLN A 224 -15.36 24.49 1.37
C GLN A 224 -14.57 24.46 0.07
N VAL A 225 -14.37 23.28 -0.53
CA VAL A 225 -13.73 23.12 -1.84
C VAL A 225 -14.60 23.78 -2.92
N ARG A 226 -15.92 23.55 -2.90
CA ARG A 226 -16.86 24.20 -3.83
C ARG A 226 -16.80 25.73 -3.72
N GLN A 227 -16.79 26.27 -2.50
CA GLN A 227 -16.62 27.71 -2.29
C GLN A 227 -15.26 28.21 -2.78
N ALA A 228 -14.19 27.47 -2.53
CA ALA A 228 -12.85 27.84 -2.96
C ALA A 228 -12.72 27.93 -4.49
N PHE A 229 -13.38 27.05 -5.25
CA PHE A 229 -13.42 27.14 -6.71
C PHE A 229 -14.16 28.39 -7.20
N VAL A 230 -15.29 28.73 -6.58
CA VAL A 230 -16.07 29.93 -6.94
C VAL A 230 -15.29 31.20 -6.63
N GLU A 231 -14.64 31.26 -5.47
CA GLU A 231 -13.92 32.45 -5.01
C GLU A 231 -12.47 32.53 -5.49
N LYS A 232 -11.95 31.44 -6.09
CA LYS A 232 -10.53 31.29 -6.46
C LYS A 232 -9.58 31.54 -5.29
N SER A 233 -10.00 31.20 -4.08
CA SER A 233 -9.30 31.52 -2.83
C SER A 233 -9.66 30.56 -1.70
N LEU A 234 -8.69 30.26 -0.82
CA LEU A 234 -8.92 29.51 0.42
C LEU A 234 -9.24 30.42 1.62
N ILE A 235 -9.09 31.74 1.49
CA ILE A 235 -9.15 32.68 2.63
C ILE A 235 -10.52 32.66 3.32
N ASN A 236 -11.63 32.82 2.59
CA ASN A 236 -12.95 32.78 3.24
C ASN A 236 -13.39 31.36 3.64
N PRO A 237 -13.22 30.32 2.77
CA PRO A 237 -13.69 28.96 3.09
C PRO A 237 -13.04 28.34 4.33
N LEU A 238 -11.75 28.60 4.56
CA LEU A 238 -10.97 28.01 5.66
C LEU A 238 -10.56 29.02 6.73
N SER A 239 -10.65 30.33 6.46
CA SER A 239 -10.41 31.43 7.40
C SER A 239 -9.11 31.26 8.20
N LYS A 240 -9.22 30.97 9.51
CA LYS A 240 -8.12 30.85 10.46
C LYS A 240 -7.19 29.67 10.17
N SER A 241 -7.63 28.68 9.40
CA SER A 241 -6.81 27.52 9.06
C SER A 241 -5.84 27.80 7.91
N VAL A 242 -5.97 28.93 7.20
CA VAL A 242 -5.04 29.31 6.13
C VAL A 242 -3.73 29.79 6.76
N VAL A 243 -2.65 29.06 6.48
CA VAL A 243 -1.31 29.30 7.04
C VAL A 243 -0.41 30.14 6.14
N ALA A 244 -0.72 30.18 4.84
CA ALA A 244 -0.04 31.03 3.87
C ALA A 244 -0.94 31.26 2.64
N SER A 245 -0.90 32.46 2.08
CA SER A 245 -1.60 32.79 0.82
C SER A 245 -0.83 33.87 0.06
N TYR A 246 -0.52 33.58 -1.21
CA TYR A 246 0.25 34.44 -2.11
C TYR A 246 -0.56 34.72 -3.39
N SER A 247 -0.65 36.00 -3.76
CA SER A 247 -1.24 36.45 -5.03
C SER A 247 -0.12 36.79 -6.00
N LEU A 248 0.03 35.98 -7.04
CA LEU A 248 1.13 36.01 -8.01
C LEU A 248 0.67 36.48 -9.41
N ALA A 249 -0.60 36.84 -9.58
CA ALA A 249 -1.21 37.18 -10.87
C ALA A 249 -0.58 38.38 -11.61
N SER A 250 0.18 39.24 -10.92
CA SER A 250 0.87 40.39 -11.51
C SER A 250 2.30 40.45 -11.00
N TYR A 251 3.23 40.89 -11.85
CA TYR A 251 4.64 40.93 -11.48
C TYR A 251 4.89 41.93 -10.35
N HIS A 252 5.58 41.45 -9.31
CA HIS A 252 6.12 42.26 -8.21
C HIS A 252 7.54 41.79 -7.85
N ASP A 253 8.36 42.69 -7.32
CA ASP A 253 9.73 42.37 -6.87
C ASP A 253 9.75 41.32 -5.74
N SER A 254 8.67 41.27 -4.96
CA SER A 254 8.44 40.25 -3.95
C SER A 254 6.94 40.11 -3.66
N TYR A 255 6.53 38.95 -3.16
CA TYR A 255 5.14 38.64 -2.87
C TYR A 255 4.97 38.36 -1.37
N PRO A 256 4.40 39.30 -0.61
CA PRO A 256 4.13 39.08 0.80
C PRO A 256 3.02 38.04 0.98
N ASP A 257 3.10 37.25 2.07
CA ASP A 257 2.01 36.40 2.50
C ASP A 257 0.85 37.28 3.00
N ILE A 258 -0.34 37.11 2.40
CA ILE A 258 -1.56 37.83 2.76
C ILE A 258 -1.97 37.53 4.20
N THR A 259 -1.65 36.35 4.73
CA THR A 259 -1.97 35.99 6.12
C THR A 259 -0.99 36.58 7.14
N GLY A 260 0.19 37.01 6.69
CA GLY A 260 1.25 37.57 7.54
C GLY A 260 1.99 36.54 8.41
N ASN A 261 1.78 35.24 8.21
CA ASN A 261 2.36 34.18 9.05
C ASN A 261 3.64 33.57 8.46
N SER A 262 3.80 33.65 7.13
CA SER A 262 4.91 33.06 6.40
C SER A 262 5.80 34.13 5.74
N PRO A 263 7.11 33.84 5.52
CA PRO A 263 7.99 34.80 4.85
C PRO A 263 7.49 35.14 3.44
N LYS A 264 7.86 36.33 2.94
CA LYS A 264 7.55 36.71 1.56
C LYS A 264 8.33 35.85 0.56
N LEU A 265 7.72 35.61 -0.59
CA LEU A 265 8.39 35.01 -1.74
C LEU A 265 9.20 36.09 -2.46
N VAL A 266 10.46 35.78 -2.75
CA VAL A 266 11.38 36.64 -3.48
C VAL A 266 11.92 35.90 -4.70
N TRP A 267 12.19 36.66 -5.76
CA TRP A 267 12.82 36.10 -6.94
C TRP A 267 14.26 35.66 -6.67
N ARG A 268 14.64 34.52 -7.22
CA ARG A 268 15.99 33.94 -7.20
C ARG A 268 16.46 33.69 -8.64
N GLY A 269 17.77 33.52 -8.80
CA GLY A 269 18.42 33.28 -10.08
C GLY A 269 18.75 34.57 -10.88
N ILE A 270 18.86 34.46 -12.20
CA ILE A 270 19.23 35.51 -13.15
C ILE A 270 17.98 36.05 -13.85
N THR A 271 17.59 37.28 -13.53
CA THR A 271 16.50 38.02 -14.21
C THR A 271 16.88 38.43 -15.63
N THR A 272 16.04 38.12 -16.62
CA THR A 272 16.08 38.77 -17.95
C THR A 272 15.02 39.88 -18.06
N PRO A 273 15.16 40.89 -18.94
CA PRO A 273 14.19 41.97 -19.07
C PRO A 273 12.77 41.53 -19.46
N LYS A 274 12.61 40.34 -20.07
CA LYS A 274 11.31 39.75 -20.39
C LYS A 274 10.59 39.22 -19.15
N ASP A 275 11.34 38.71 -18.17
CA ASP A 275 10.80 38.14 -16.93
C ASP A 275 10.21 39.24 -16.02
N ASN A 276 10.69 40.49 -16.15
CA ASN A 276 10.15 41.63 -15.41
C ASN A 276 8.74 42.08 -15.86
N ILE A 277 8.19 41.47 -16.92
CA ILE A 277 6.87 41.80 -17.49
C ILE A 277 5.85 40.69 -17.21
N THR A 278 6.31 39.46 -17.00
CA THR A 278 5.45 38.28 -16.83
C THR A 278 5.75 37.60 -15.50
N SER A 279 4.73 37.27 -14.70
CA SER A 279 4.86 36.40 -13.51
C SER A 279 5.20 34.93 -13.84
N SER A 280 5.86 34.69 -14.97
CA SER A 280 6.22 33.36 -15.45
C SER A 280 7.50 32.89 -14.75
N VAL A 281 7.49 31.63 -14.32
CA VAL A 281 8.61 30.98 -13.65
C VAL A 281 9.38 30.13 -14.66
N ASN A 282 10.71 30.11 -14.56
CA ASN A 282 11.59 29.38 -15.49
C ASN A 282 12.93 28.92 -14.86
N ALA A 283 13.80 28.32 -15.71
CA ALA A 283 15.17 27.85 -15.41
C ALA A 283 15.96 28.71 -14.45
N ASN A 284 15.96 29.98 -14.76
CA ASN A 284 16.89 30.94 -14.20
C ASN A 284 16.15 31.93 -13.32
N HIS A 285 14.84 31.78 -13.14
CA HIS A 285 14.02 32.75 -12.44
C HIS A 285 12.87 32.05 -11.73
N TRP A 286 13.01 31.84 -10.42
CA TRP A 286 12.01 31.16 -9.58
C TRP A 286 11.75 31.92 -8.29
N LEU A 287 10.68 31.55 -7.60
CA LEU A 287 10.31 32.15 -6.32
C LEU A 287 10.70 31.24 -5.16
N GLU A 288 11.32 31.84 -4.15
CA GLU A 288 11.68 31.17 -2.90
C GLU A 288 11.32 32.08 -1.73
N THR A 289 10.88 31.50 -0.60
CA THR A 289 10.74 32.26 0.64
C THR A 289 12.08 32.78 1.14
N GLU A 290 12.15 34.06 1.51
CA GLU A 290 13.41 34.70 1.95
C GLU A 290 14.09 34.03 3.17
N ALA A 291 13.31 33.28 3.95
CA ALA A 291 13.73 32.44 5.06
C ALA A 291 12.95 31.12 5.01
N PRO A 292 13.37 30.08 5.75
CA PRO A 292 12.61 28.83 5.84
C PRO A 292 11.12 29.05 6.17
N ALA A 293 10.24 28.35 5.46
CA ALA A 293 8.79 28.39 5.67
C ALA A 293 8.36 27.58 6.92
N SER A 294 9.00 27.88 8.05
CA SER A 294 8.94 27.08 9.28
C SER A 294 7.52 27.01 9.84
N PHE A 295 6.76 28.10 9.75
CA PHE A 295 5.37 28.14 10.21
C PHE A 295 4.50 27.13 9.44
N ILE A 296 4.58 27.12 8.10
CA ILE A 296 3.87 26.17 7.25
C ILE A 296 4.26 24.73 7.63
N ASN A 297 5.55 24.42 7.60
CA ASN A 297 6.05 23.07 7.87
C ASN A 297 5.62 22.56 9.27
N GLN A 298 5.69 23.42 10.29
CA GLN A 298 5.32 23.04 11.66
C GLN A 298 3.80 22.84 11.80
N ARG A 299 2.97 23.74 11.25
CA ARG A 299 1.51 23.61 11.33
C ARG A 299 1.02 22.36 10.63
N LEU A 300 1.47 22.12 9.40
CA LEU A 300 1.09 20.92 8.65
C LEU A 300 1.59 19.64 9.34
N SER A 301 2.81 19.65 9.91
CA SER A 301 3.32 18.51 10.68
C SER A 301 2.48 18.22 11.92
N GLN A 302 2.09 19.27 12.66
CA GLN A 302 1.28 19.17 13.89
C GLN A 302 -0.13 18.63 13.64
N THR A 303 -0.79 19.10 12.59
CA THR A 303 -2.17 18.68 12.29
C THR A 303 -2.21 17.35 11.53
N SER A 304 -1.13 17.01 10.80
CA SER A 304 -1.13 15.91 9.82
C SER A 304 -2.32 16.01 8.85
N GLN A 305 -2.70 17.26 8.53
CA GLN A 305 -3.75 17.62 7.58
C GLN A 305 -3.30 18.84 6.79
N PHE A 306 -3.75 18.97 5.55
CA PHE A 306 -3.58 20.20 4.80
C PHE A 306 -4.62 20.36 3.69
N THR A 307 -4.74 21.60 3.22
CA THR A 307 -5.31 21.91 1.90
C THR A 307 -4.32 22.78 1.14
N LEU A 308 -3.96 22.39 -0.07
CA LEU A 308 -3.12 23.14 -1.00
C LEU A 308 -3.98 23.56 -2.18
N SER A 309 -4.06 24.85 -2.46
CA SER A 309 -4.77 25.41 -3.62
C SER A 309 -3.77 26.15 -4.49
N VAL A 310 -3.73 25.80 -5.78
CA VAL A 310 -2.86 26.44 -6.76
C VAL A 310 -3.66 26.73 -8.03
N ILE A 311 -3.53 27.93 -8.57
CA ILE A 311 -4.02 28.27 -9.91
C ILE A 311 -2.82 28.49 -10.80
N LEU A 312 -2.66 27.64 -11.81
CA LEU A 312 -1.46 27.57 -12.63
C LEU A 312 -1.78 27.25 -14.08
N ALA A 313 -0.90 27.64 -15.01
CA ALA A 313 -0.93 27.29 -16.42
C ALA A 313 0.47 26.85 -16.85
N THR A 314 0.60 25.73 -17.55
CA THR A 314 1.89 25.25 -18.07
C THR A 314 2.17 25.84 -19.45
N ASP A 315 3.43 26.20 -19.70
CA ASP A 315 3.89 26.61 -21.03
C ASP A 315 4.43 25.42 -21.85
N ASP A 316 4.62 24.25 -21.21
CA ASP A 316 5.13 23.02 -21.85
C ASP A 316 4.30 21.78 -21.43
N VAL A 317 3.36 21.39 -22.29
CA VAL A 317 2.53 20.18 -22.11
C VAL A 317 3.29 18.88 -22.42
N LYS A 318 4.48 18.94 -23.03
CA LYS A 318 5.27 17.77 -23.44
C LYS A 318 6.50 17.53 -22.57
N GLN A 319 6.46 17.99 -21.32
CA GLN A 319 7.55 17.85 -20.37
C GLN A 319 8.02 16.39 -20.23
N THR A 320 9.28 16.10 -20.50
CA THR A 320 9.81 14.70 -20.55
C THR A 320 10.37 14.18 -19.22
N GLN A 321 10.32 14.98 -18.15
CA GLN A 321 10.86 14.65 -16.83
C GLN A 321 9.96 15.22 -15.73
N SER A 322 9.97 14.63 -14.53
CA SER A 322 9.16 15.10 -13.40
C SER A 322 9.75 16.37 -12.83
N VAL A 323 9.04 17.49 -12.99
CA VAL A 323 9.55 18.82 -12.63
C VAL A 323 8.67 19.49 -11.57
N PRO A 324 9.24 19.95 -10.44
CA PRO A 324 8.49 20.63 -9.38
C PRO A 324 7.91 21.98 -9.80
N ILE A 325 6.61 22.14 -9.52
CA ILE A 325 5.84 23.38 -9.66
C ILE A 325 5.79 24.13 -8.33
N VAL A 326 5.49 23.43 -7.23
CA VAL A 326 5.47 23.99 -5.86
C VAL A 326 6.08 22.97 -4.92
N SER A 327 7.05 23.34 -4.09
CA SER A 327 7.66 22.40 -3.16
C SER A 327 8.06 23.02 -1.81
N LEU A 328 8.01 22.18 -0.77
CA LEU A 328 8.67 22.42 0.51
C LEU A 328 9.90 21.52 0.56
N SER A 329 10.99 21.94 -0.06
CA SER A 329 12.19 21.12 -0.28
C SER A 329 13.49 21.86 -0.03
N ASN A 330 14.57 21.10 0.16
CA ASN A 330 15.93 21.61 0.20
C ASN A 330 16.61 21.36 -1.15
N GLN A 331 16.94 22.46 -1.84
CA GLN A 331 17.53 22.48 -3.17
C GLN A 331 18.87 21.75 -3.30
N SER A 332 19.60 21.53 -2.21
CA SER A 332 20.92 20.87 -2.25
C SER A 332 20.88 19.35 -2.01
N THR A 333 19.79 18.83 -1.46
CA THR A 333 19.75 17.43 -0.97
C THR A 333 18.65 16.58 -1.60
N ASP A 334 17.81 17.15 -2.46
CA ASP A 334 16.67 16.47 -3.08
C ASP A 334 15.68 15.88 -2.06
N ARG A 335 15.67 16.46 -0.84
CA ARG A 335 14.78 16.08 0.27
C ARG A 335 13.64 17.08 0.35
N ARG A 336 12.44 16.58 0.62
CA ARG A 336 11.22 17.38 0.62
C ARG A 336 10.23 16.91 1.68
N ASN A 337 9.37 17.81 2.12
CA ASN A 337 8.18 17.46 2.91
C ASN A 337 7.01 17.16 1.95
N LEU A 338 6.81 18.02 0.96
CA LEU A 338 5.86 17.81 -0.14
C LEU A 338 6.35 18.51 -1.41
N ALA A 339 5.90 18.04 -2.56
CA ALA A 339 6.03 18.74 -3.83
C ALA A 339 4.92 18.37 -4.80
N LEU A 340 4.43 19.38 -5.51
CA LEU A 340 3.62 19.27 -6.70
C LEU A 340 4.55 19.37 -7.91
N ALA A 341 4.42 18.46 -8.87
CA ALA A 341 5.27 18.38 -10.05
C ALA A 341 4.47 18.03 -11.31
N GLN A 342 5.03 18.29 -12.50
CA GLN A 342 4.46 17.91 -13.79
C GLN A 342 5.36 16.85 -14.46
N TYR A 343 4.75 15.84 -15.07
CA TYR A 343 5.40 14.88 -15.97
C TYR A 343 4.52 14.63 -17.21
N GLY A 344 4.93 15.19 -18.34
CA GLY A 344 4.11 15.26 -19.56
C GLY A 344 2.79 15.97 -19.27
N GLU A 345 1.70 15.29 -19.60
CA GLU A 345 0.33 15.76 -19.35
C GLU A 345 -0.16 15.44 -17.92
N ASN A 346 0.65 14.74 -17.11
CA ASN A 346 0.26 14.25 -15.80
C ASN A 346 0.73 15.17 -14.66
N LEU A 347 -0.09 15.25 -13.61
CA LEU A 347 0.28 15.84 -12.35
C LEU A 347 0.90 14.78 -11.43
N ILE A 348 2.04 15.11 -10.84
CA ILE A 348 2.77 14.26 -9.91
C ILE A 348 2.73 14.91 -8.52
N PHE A 349 2.45 14.12 -7.50
CA PHE A 349 2.50 14.58 -6.11
C PHE A 349 3.45 13.71 -5.29
N TRP A 350 4.46 14.34 -4.72
CA TRP A 350 5.40 13.72 -3.80
C TRP A 350 5.07 14.15 -2.38
N LEU A 351 4.83 13.17 -1.52
CA LEU A 351 4.46 13.40 -0.12
C LEU A 351 5.37 12.59 0.79
N ARG A 352 6.11 13.27 1.66
CA ARG A 352 6.89 12.63 2.71
C ARG A 352 5.98 12.19 3.84
N THR A 353 6.03 10.91 4.13
CA THR A 353 5.50 10.29 5.36
C THR A 353 6.65 9.54 6.02
N SER A 354 6.43 8.89 7.17
CA SER A 354 7.47 8.04 7.75
C SER A 354 7.75 6.77 6.93
N VAL A 355 6.97 6.53 5.87
CA VAL A 355 6.99 5.35 5.02
C VAL A 355 7.62 5.63 3.64
N THR A 356 7.35 6.79 3.06
CA THR A 356 7.84 7.17 1.71
C THR A 356 9.30 7.65 1.67
N GLY A 357 9.99 7.62 2.82
CA GLY A 357 11.39 8.03 2.95
C GLY A 357 11.60 9.55 2.87
N GLU A 358 12.84 10.00 3.04
CA GLU A 358 13.15 11.45 3.14
C GLU A 358 12.98 12.23 1.82
N LYS A 359 12.96 11.53 0.69
CA LYS A 359 12.69 12.10 -0.64
C LYS A 359 11.20 12.18 -0.96
N GLY A 360 10.36 11.38 -0.31
CA GLY A 360 8.91 11.33 -0.56
C GLY A 360 8.52 10.87 -1.97
N THR A 361 9.42 10.25 -2.73
CA THR A 361 9.24 9.92 -4.15
C THR A 361 8.65 8.54 -4.39
N ARG A 362 8.58 7.64 -3.40
CA ARG A 362 8.08 6.28 -3.60
C ARG A 362 6.99 5.93 -2.59
N PRO A 363 5.79 5.55 -3.02
CA PRO A 363 5.31 5.55 -4.41
C PRO A 363 4.96 6.98 -4.90
N GLU A 364 5.16 7.26 -6.18
CA GLU A 364 4.72 8.52 -6.82
C GLU A 364 3.20 8.51 -6.99
N LEU A 365 2.53 9.58 -6.59
CA LEU A 365 1.11 9.77 -6.85
C LEU A 365 0.96 10.45 -8.21
N VAL A 366 0.31 9.78 -9.15
CA VAL A 366 0.13 10.24 -10.52
C VAL A 366 -1.34 10.48 -10.79
N ILE A 367 -1.67 11.69 -11.25
CA ILE A 367 -3.01 12.08 -11.65
C ILE A 367 -2.93 12.38 -13.16
N PRO A 368 -3.63 11.59 -13.99
CA PRO A 368 -3.52 11.70 -15.43
C PRO A 368 -4.23 12.94 -15.97
N ASP A 369 -3.81 13.36 -17.17
CA ASP A 369 -4.55 14.28 -18.04
C ASP A 369 -4.90 15.64 -17.39
N VAL A 370 -4.01 16.18 -16.55
CA VAL A 370 -4.18 17.50 -15.91
C VAL A 370 -3.66 18.62 -16.80
N PHE A 371 -2.62 18.35 -17.59
CA PHE A 371 -1.90 19.33 -18.40
C PHE A 371 -2.05 19.05 -19.89
N THR A 372 -3.26 18.68 -20.32
CA THR A 372 -3.57 18.40 -21.74
C THR A 372 -3.57 19.66 -22.61
N ASP A 373 -3.71 20.82 -21.98
CA ASP A 373 -3.72 22.13 -22.61
C ASP A 373 -2.89 23.14 -21.79
N ALA A 374 -2.79 24.37 -22.31
CA ALA A 374 -2.03 25.45 -21.69
C ALA A 374 -2.94 26.46 -20.97
N ASP A 375 -4.23 26.13 -20.77
CA ASP A 375 -5.15 27.02 -20.08
C ASP A 375 -4.90 27.00 -18.55
N PRO A 376 -5.37 28.02 -17.81
CA PRO A 376 -5.22 28.03 -16.36
C PRO A 376 -6.12 26.99 -15.67
N HIS A 377 -5.50 26.08 -14.92
CA HIS A 377 -6.17 25.11 -14.07
C HIS A 377 -6.14 25.53 -12.60
N HIS A 378 -7.26 25.33 -11.90
CA HIS A 378 -7.36 25.45 -10.45
C HIS A 378 -7.29 24.07 -9.81
N LEU A 379 -6.18 23.79 -9.15
CA LEU A 379 -5.93 22.55 -8.44
C LEU A 379 -6.17 22.75 -6.94
N ILE A 380 -6.99 21.91 -6.34
CA ILE A 380 -7.18 21.85 -4.88
C ILE A 380 -6.84 20.44 -4.40
N ILE A 381 -5.89 20.33 -3.48
CA ILE A 381 -5.42 19.06 -2.92
C ILE A 381 -5.69 19.07 -1.42
N THR A 382 -6.47 18.12 -0.95
CA THR A 382 -6.79 17.96 0.48
C THR A 382 -6.17 16.69 1.02
N TYR A 383 -5.63 16.75 2.23
CA TYR A 383 -5.16 15.58 2.95
C TYR A 383 -5.75 15.56 4.35
N ASP A 384 -6.57 14.54 4.65
CA ASP A 384 -7.04 14.25 6.00
C ASP A 384 -6.44 12.93 6.48
N ARG A 385 -5.26 13.02 7.12
CA ARG A 385 -4.53 11.98 7.87
C ARG A 385 -4.15 10.68 7.13
N SER A 386 -4.91 10.27 6.13
CA SER A 386 -4.76 9.06 5.35
C SER A 386 -5.40 9.20 3.97
N VAL A 387 -6.39 10.09 3.79
CA VAL A 387 -7.08 10.28 2.52
C VAL A 387 -6.54 11.54 1.86
N LEU A 388 -5.95 11.36 0.68
CA LEU A 388 -5.52 12.44 -0.20
C LEU A 388 -6.55 12.57 -1.33
N ARG A 389 -7.10 13.76 -1.55
CA ARG A 389 -8.02 14.06 -2.65
C ARG A 389 -7.49 15.18 -3.51
N PHE A 390 -7.56 15.01 -4.82
CA PHE A 390 -7.21 15.99 -5.82
C PHE A 390 -8.50 16.42 -6.52
N TYR A 391 -8.74 17.72 -6.62
CA TYR A 391 -9.83 18.33 -7.36
C TYR A 391 -9.24 19.21 -8.45
N ILE A 392 -9.73 19.06 -9.69
CA ILE A 392 -9.21 19.76 -10.87
C ILE A 392 -10.34 20.56 -11.49
N ASP A 393 -10.28 21.89 -11.39
CA ASP A 393 -11.22 22.90 -11.91
C ASP A 393 -12.65 22.85 -11.37
N GLN A 394 -13.16 21.67 -11.02
CA GLN A 394 -14.51 21.41 -10.57
C GLN A 394 -14.50 20.35 -9.46
N LEU A 395 -15.54 20.34 -8.63
CA LEU A 395 -15.66 19.39 -7.51
C LEU A 395 -15.84 17.95 -8.02
N GLU A 396 -16.51 17.78 -9.15
CA GLU A 396 -16.85 16.49 -9.74
C GLU A 396 -15.61 15.80 -10.35
N ASN A 397 -14.62 16.57 -10.82
CA ASN A 397 -13.37 16.04 -11.35
C ASN A 397 -12.38 15.81 -10.20
N GLN A 398 -12.62 14.72 -9.44
CA GLN A 398 -11.80 14.36 -8.29
C GLN A 398 -11.16 12.97 -8.39
N THR A 399 -9.94 12.87 -7.87
CA THR A 399 -9.22 11.61 -7.66
C THR A 399 -8.82 11.48 -6.20
N SER A 400 -9.11 10.34 -5.58
CA SER A 400 -8.77 10.09 -4.16
C SER A 400 -7.85 8.89 -3.98
N PHE A 401 -6.90 9.01 -3.07
CA PHE A 401 -6.00 7.92 -2.64
C PHE A 401 -6.12 7.72 -1.13
N GLU A 402 -6.45 6.48 -0.72
CA GLU A 402 -6.48 6.07 0.69
C GLU A 402 -5.14 5.42 1.06
N LEU A 403 -4.27 6.17 1.73
CA LEU A 403 -3.03 5.67 2.33
C LEU A 403 -3.40 4.77 3.52
N ASN A 404 -3.68 3.50 3.23
CA ASN A 404 -4.07 2.53 4.24
C ASN A 404 -2.86 1.91 4.96
N PRO A 405 -3.04 1.37 6.18
CA PRO A 405 -1.97 0.67 6.91
C PRO A 405 -1.33 -0.50 6.15
N GLY A 406 -2.07 -1.10 5.22
CA GLY A 406 -1.54 -2.14 4.33
C GLY A 406 -0.43 -1.62 3.42
N LEU A 407 -0.54 -0.39 2.91
CA LEU A 407 0.53 0.23 2.14
C LEU A 407 1.82 0.28 2.97
N VAL A 408 1.73 0.63 4.26
CA VAL A 408 2.89 0.68 5.17
C VAL A 408 3.56 -0.67 5.36
N LEU A 409 2.76 -1.71 5.59
CA LEU A 409 3.27 -3.07 5.80
C LEU A 409 3.85 -3.67 4.53
N PHE A 410 3.18 -3.45 3.41
CA PHE A 410 3.47 -4.16 2.17
C PHE A 410 4.32 -3.36 1.19
N GLN A 411 4.64 -2.07 1.40
CA GLN A 411 5.50 -1.32 0.49
C GLN A 411 6.88 -1.97 0.28
N LYS A 412 7.44 -2.61 1.31
CA LYS A 412 8.71 -3.35 1.16
C LYS A 412 8.55 -4.64 0.34
N LEU A 413 7.41 -5.31 0.47
CA LEU A 413 7.07 -6.53 -0.26
C LEU A 413 6.58 -6.22 -1.70
N LEU A 414 5.99 -5.04 -1.86
CA LEU A 414 5.42 -4.45 -3.06
C LEU A 414 6.10 -3.10 -3.27
N PRO A 415 7.37 -3.04 -3.74
CA PRO A 415 7.97 -1.79 -4.19
C PRO A 415 7.15 -1.21 -5.33
N LEU A 416 6.23 -0.31 -4.97
CA LEU A 416 5.40 0.43 -5.90
C LEU A 416 6.16 1.69 -6.30
N GLU A 417 6.52 1.79 -7.58
CA GLU A 417 7.08 3.04 -8.11
C GLU A 417 5.99 4.11 -8.28
N GLN A 418 4.82 3.72 -8.78
CA GLN A 418 3.64 4.57 -8.90
C GLN A 418 2.48 4.01 -8.07
N LEU A 419 1.78 4.89 -7.36
CA LEU A 419 0.60 4.53 -6.58
C LEU A 419 -0.64 4.61 -7.46
N LYS A 420 -1.17 3.44 -7.85
CA LYS A 420 -2.47 3.32 -8.50
C LYS A 420 -3.52 2.83 -7.50
N ASN A 421 -4.79 3.13 -7.77
CA ASN A 421 -5.90 2.66 -6.93
C ASN A 421 -5.98 1.13 -6.86
N SER A 422 -5.60 0.41 -7.92
CA SER A 422 -5.50 -1.06 -7.91
C SER A 422 -4.48 -1.56 -6.90
N SER A 423 -3.32 -0.92 -6.78
CA SER A 423 -2.29 -1.26 -5.80
C SER A 423 -2.80 -1.11 -4.37
N LEU A 424 -3.54 -0.04 -4.10
CA LEU A 424 -4.13 0.22 -2.78
C LEU A 424 -5.16 -0.83 -2.39
N ILE A 425 -5.96 -1.33 -3.35
CA ILE A 425 -6.90 -2.44 -3.13
C ILE A 425 -6.16 -3.72 -2.73
N VAL A 426 -5.05 -4.05 -3.40
CA VAL A 426 -4.24 -5.23 -3.06
C VAL A 426 -3.62 -5.10 -1.68
N CYS A 427 -2.99 -3.97 -1.37
CA CYS A 427 -2.42 -3.71 -0.04
C CYS A 427 -3.48 -3.83 1.07
N LYS A 428 -4.69 -3.32 0.81
CA LYS A 428 -5.83 -3.44 1.71
C LYS A 428 -6.25 -4.90 1.88
N ALA A 429 -6.40 -5.65 0.80
CA ALA A 429 -6.77 -7.08 0.86
C ALA A 429 -5.74 -7.91 1.65
N LEU A 430 -4.44 -7.66 1.45
CA LEU A 430 -3.38 -8.34 2.20
C LEU A 430 -3.41 -7.99 3.69
N TYR A 431 -3.62 -6.72 4.02
CA TYR A 431 -3.75 -6.25 5.40
C TYR A 431 -4.97 -6.86 6.10
N TYR A 432 -6.14 -6.91 5.44
CA TYR A 432 -7.32 -7.58 6.00
C TYR A 432 -7.08 -9.08 6.15
N SER A 433 -6.42 -9.71 5.18
CA SER A 433 -6.09 -11.14 5.22
C SER A 433 -5.20 -11.50 6.41
N LEU A 434 -4.27 -10.62 6.80
CA LEU A 434 -3.38 -10.81 7.96
C LEU A 434 -4.16 -11.06 9.26
N PHE A 435 -5.34 -10.45 9.42
CA PHE A 435 -6.16 -10.60 10.62
C PHE A 435 -7.32 -11.59 10.43
N PHE A 436 -8.03 -11.51 9.30
CA PHE A 436 -9.27 -12.25 9.13
C PHE A 436 -9.04 -13.71 8.71
N VAL A 437 -7.92 -14.06 8.08
CA VAL A 437 -7.60 -15.46 7.78
C VAL A 437 -7.25 -16.23 9.06
N PRO A 438 -6.31 -15.79 9.93
CA PRO A 438 -6.04 -16.50 11.18
C PRO A 438 -7.28 -16.62 12.09
N LEU A 439 -8.09 -15.56 12.17
CA LEU A 439 -9.35 -15.59 12.90
C LEU A 439 -10.31 -16.64 12.33
N GLY A 440 -10.50 -16.63 11.00
CA GLY A 440 -11.37 -17.58 10.32
C GLY A 440 -10.90 -19.02 10.47
N ILE A 441 -9.59 -19.27 10.46
CA ILE A 441 -9.02 -20.60 10.73
C ILE A 441 -9.35 -21.02 12.17
N PHE A 442 -9.07 -20.16 13.15
CA PHE A 442 -9.31 -20.44 14.56
C PHE A 442 -10.78 -20.79 14.84
N ILE A 443 -11.71 -19.96 14.36
CA ILE A 443 -13.15 -20.19 14.52
C ILE A 443 -13.62 -21.40 13.71
N GLY A 444 -13.15 -21.56 12.48
CA GLY A 444 -13.49 -22.69 11.63
C GLY A 444 -13.14 -24.02 12.29
N ILE A 445 -11.98 -24.12 12.94
CA ILE A 445 -11.59 -25.33 13.68
C ILE A 445 -12.50 -25.55 14.90
N ILE A 446 -12.78 -24.49 15.69
CA ILE A 446 -13.68 -24.60 16.85
C ILE A 446 -15.07 -25.08 16.44
N VAL A 447 -15.67 -24.45 15.43
CA VAL A 447 -17.00 -24.78 14.93
C VAL A 447 -17.04 -26.20 14.36
N ALA A 448 -15.99 -26.64 13.68
CA ALA A 448 -15.93 -27.98 13.11
C ALA A 448 -15.73 -29.10 14.16
N LEU A 449 -15.20 -28.78 15.35
CA LEU A 449 -14.86 -29.76 16.38
C LEU A 449 -15.78 -29.74 17.61
N THR A 450 -16.50 -28.63 17.84
CA THR A 450 -17.34 -28.46 19.03
C THR A 450 -18.52 -29.42 19.07
N ARG A 451 -18.92 -29.84 20.28
CA ARG A 451 -20.16 -30.60 20.52
C ARG A 451 -21.30 -29.73 21.01
N ARG A 452 -21.04 -28.45 21.28
CA ARG A 452 -22.07 -27.49 21.71
C ARG A 452 -22.85 -27.11 20.45
N GLY A 453 -24.14 -27.45 20.42
CA GLY A 453 -24.98 -27.41 19.22
C GLY A 453 -25.05 -26.05 18.51
N ILE A 454 -25.87 -25.99 17.45
CA ILE A 454 -25.88 -24.92 16.44
C ILE A 454 -25.88 -23.49 17.02
N ALA A 455 -26.59 -23.25 18.12
CA ALA A 455 -26.65 -21.93 18.77
C ALA A 455 -25.26 -21.42 19.21
N TYR A 456 -24.40 -22.30 19.73
CA TYR A 456 -23.04 -21.95 20.14
C TYR A 456 -22.18 -21.54 18.95
N SER A 457 -22.22 -22.33 17.87
CA SER A 457 -21.52 -22.03 16.63
C SER A 457 -22.02 -20.73 15.99
N ALA A 458 -23.33 -20.47 16.02
CA ALA A 458 -23.93 -19.26 15.47
C ALA A 458 -23.41 -18.00 16.17
N VAL A 459 -23.33 -18.00 17.51
CA VAL A 459 -22.80 -16.86 18.27
C VAL A 459 -21.33 -16.59 17.90
N LEU A 460 -20.49 -17.63 17.83
CA LEU A 460 -19.08 -17.48 17.44
C LEU A 460 -18.91 -16.93 16.02
N ILE A 461 -19.73 -17.40 15.08
CA ILE A 461 -19.72 -16.92 13.71
C ILE A 461 -20.15 -15.45 13.67
N ILE A 462 -21.19 -15.06 14.42
CA ILE A 462 -21.62 -13.65 14.49
C ILE A 462 -20.53 -12.77 15.10
N GLU A 463 -19.92 -13.16 16.22
CA GLU A 463 -18.84 -12.38 16.85
C GLU A 463 -17.65 -12.19 15.89
N SER A 464 -17.24 -13.24 15.19
CA SER A 464 -16.06 -13.22 14.33
C SER A 464 -16.30 -12.61 12.94
N VAL A 465 -17.41 -12.94 12.29
CA VAL A 465 -17.71 -12.47 10.91
C VAL A 465 -18.32 -11.08 10.93
N LEU A 466 -19.07 -10.69 11.95
CA LEU A 466 -19.76 -9.40 12.00
C LEU A 466 -19.06 -8.41 12.93
N LEU A 467 -18.93 -8.73 14.22
CA LEU A 467 -18.51 -7.73 15.22
C LEU A 467 -17.06 -7.29 15.05
N ILE A 468 -16.12 -8.22 14.82
CA ILE A 468 -14.69 -7.87 14.67
C ILE A 468 -14.45 -7.00 13.41
N PRO A 469 -14.98 -7.33 12.21
CA PRO A 469 -14.89 -6.43 11.06
C PRO A 469 -15.52 -5.06 11.28
N ILE A 470 -16.69 -4.97 11.92
CA ILE A 470 -17.32 -3.68 12.27
C ILE A 470 -16.39 -2.88 13.18
N ALA A 471 -15.88 -3.50 14.24
CA ALA A 471 -15.03 -2.84 15.23
C ALA A 471 -13.73 -2.29 14.60
N LEU A 472 -13.11 -3.05 13.69
CA LEU A 472 -11.96 -2.57 12.94
C LEU A 472 -12.31 -1.39 12.03
N GLU A 473 -13.42 -1.47 11.28
CA GLU A 473 -13.80 -0.40 10.36
C GLU A 473 -14.16 0.90 11.10
N VAL A 474 -14.85 0.80 12.24
CA VAL A 474 -15.12 1.93 13.14
C VAL A 474 -13.82 2.53 13.66
N LEU A 475 -12.88 1.72 14.14
CA LEU A 475 -11.58 2.20 14.62
C LEU A 475 -10.85 2.98 13.52
N LEU A 476 -10.75 2.38 12.32
CA LEU A 476 -10.05 2.99 11.20
C LEU A 476 -10.74 4.28 10.78
N SER A 477 -12.07 4.33 10.71
CA SER A 477 -12.84 5.55 10.41
C SER A 477 -12.56 6.67 11.42
N LEU A 478 -12.67 6.38 12.73
CA LEU A 478 -12.44 7.36 13.79
C LEU A 478 -11.01 7.92 13.81
N LYS A 479 -10.01 7.07 13.59
CA LYS A 479 -8.60 7.49 13.65
C LYS A 479 -8.12 8.22 12.40
N SER A 480 -8.62 7.81 11.25
CA SER A 480 -8.13 8.30 9.97
C SER A 480 -8.97 9.44 9.39
N GLY A 481 -10.08 9.81 10.03
CA GLY A 481 -11.00 10.86 9.56
C GLY A 481 -11.86 10.45 8.37
N ARG A 482 -11.66 9.23 7.83
CA ARG A 482 -12.42 8.71 6.69
C ARG A 482 -13.81 8.24 7.10
N GLU A 483 -14.73 8.28 6.15
CA GLU A 483 -16.06 7.71 6.30
C GLU A 483 -16.02 6.18 6.47
N PHE A 484 -17.07 5.64 7.08
CA PHE A 484 -17.23 4.20 7.22
C PHE A 484 -17.32 3.52 5.84
N ASN A 485 -16.38 2.63 5.53
CA ASN A 485 -16.32 1.99 4.23
C ASN A 485 -17.00 0.61 4.27
N LEU A 486 -18.19 0.52 3.64
CA LEU A 486 -18.95 -0.72 3.57
C LEU A 486 -18.21 -1.82 2.81
N ALA A 487 -17.44 -1.49 1.77
CA ALA A 487 -16.68 -2.48 1.01
C ALA A 487 -15.57 -3.12 1.86
N SER A 488 -14.90 -2.33 2.72
CA SER A 488 -13.95 -2.86 3.71
C SER A 488 -14.60 -3.85 4.67
N LEU A 489 -15.80 -3.50 5.17
CA LEU A 489 -16.54 -4.34 6.10
C LEU A 489 -16.87 -5.69 5.44
N LEU A 490 -17.44 -5.64 4.24
CA LEU A 490 -17.79 -6.82 3.45
C LEU A 490 -16.56 -7.67 3.10
N LEU A 491 -15.41 -7.04 2.86
CA LEU A 491 -14.15 -7.75 2.64
C LEU A 491 -13.72 -8.55 3.88
N GLY A 492 -13.74 -7.93 5.07
CA GLY A 492 -13.42 -8.62 6.33
C GLY A 492 -14.38 -9.78 6.62
N MET A 493 -15.68 -9.56 6.40
CA MET A 493 -16.72 -10.59 6.48
C MET A 493 -16.47 -11.76 5.53
N ALA A 494 -16.22 -11.46 4.26
CA ALA A 494 -16.01 -12.46 3.21
C ALA A 494 -14.76 -13.30 3.49
N ILE A 495 -13.65 -12.68 3.89
CA ILE A 495 -12.41 -13.39 4.25
C ILE A 495 -12.67 -14.32 5.44
N THR A 496 -13.26 -13.79 6.52
CA THR A 496 -13.50 -14.58 7.74
C THR A 496 -14.47 -15.74 7.47
N GLY A 497 -15.63 -15.45 6.88
CA GLY A 497 -16.66 -16.45 6.59
C GLY A 497 -16.21 -17.49 5.57
N GLY A 498 -15.55 -17.07 4.49
CA GLY A 498 -14.97 -17.97 3.49
C GLY A 498 -13.92 -18.90 4.09
N THR A 499 -13.07 -18.39 4.99
CA THR A 499 -12.06 -19.18 5.68
C THR A 499 -12.69 -20.20 6.64
N ILE A 500 -13.70 -19.79 7.42
CA ILE A 500 -14.46 -20.69 8.31
C ILE A 500 -15.08 -21.84 7.50
N ALA A 501 -15.74 -21.53 6.38
CA ALA A 501 -16.36 -22.51 5.51
C ALA A 501 -15.33 -23.50 4.92
N GLY A 502 -14.21 -22.97 4.42
CA GLY A 502 -13.12 -23.77 3.88
C GLY A 502 -12.52 -24.75 4.89
N VAL A 503 -12.28 -24.28 6.12
CA VAL A 503 -11.82 -25.15 7.22
C VAL A 503 -12.87 -26.20 7.59
N GLY A 504 -14.14 -25.82 7.65
CA GLY A 504 -15.24 -26.75 7.91
C GLY A 504 -15.27 -27.92 6.92
N LEU A 505 -15.11 -27.63 5.62
CA LEU A 505 -15.04 -28.64 4.56
C LEU A 505 -13.82 -29.56 4.72
N LEU A 506 -12.65 -28.99 5.00
CA LEU A 506 -11.42 -29.76 5.21
C LEU A 506 -11.55 -30.72 6.39
N VAL A 507 -12.05 -30.23 7.53
CA VAL A 507 -12.24 -31.06 8.73
C VAL A 507 -13.27 -32.16 8.49
N HIS A 508 -14.42 -31.86 7.87
CA HIS A 508 -15.45 -32.87 7.57
C HIS A 508 -14.93 -33.97 6.65
N SER A 509 -14.18 -33.60 5.61
CA SER A 509 -13.58 -34.54 4.66
C SER A 509 -12.51 -35.46 5.28
N SER A 510 -11.97 -35.07 6.43
CA SER A 510 -10.95 -35.83 7.17
C SER A 510 -11.53 -36.72 8.27
N SER A 511 -12.82 -36.57 8.61
CA SER A 511 -13.49 -37.42 9.61
C SER A 511 -13.78 -38.79 8.98
N PRO A 512 -13.43 -39.91 9.66
CA PRO A 512 -13.77 -41.23 9.16
C PRO A 512 -15.29 -41.34 9.12
N THR A 513 -15.83 -41.53 7.93
CA THR A 513 -17.25 -41.84 7.73
C THR A 513 -17.65 -42.96 8.68
N LYS A 514 -18.68 -42.70 9.48
CA LYS A 514 -19.34 -43.65 10.40
C LYS A 514 -19.86 -44.95 9.73
N ASN A 515 -19.61 -45.16 8.44
CA ASN A 515 -20.17 -46.25 7.64
C ASN A 515 -19.31 -47.52 7.57
N GLN A 516 -18.14 -47.60 8.23
CA GLN A 516 -17.33 -48.83 8.23
C GLN A 516 -17.56 -49.75 9.44
N THR A 517 -18.47 -49.42 10.37
CA THR A 517 -18.75 -50.28 11.54
C THR A 517 -19.91 -51.26 11.32
N VAL A 518 -20.61 -51.22 10.18
CA VAL A 518 -21.78 -52.09 9.92
C VAL A 518 -21.41 -53.40 9.18
N HIS A 519 -20.22 -53.52 8.58
CA HIS A 519 -19.84 -54.72 7.81
C HIS A 519 -18.90 -55.71 8.53
N LEU A 520 -18.78 -55.64 9.85
CA LEU A 520 -17.98 -56.60 10.64
C LEU A 520 -18.77 -57.31 11.77
N ILE A 521 -20.10 -57.23 11.75
CA ILE A 521 -20.99 -58.01 12.64
C ILE A 521 -22.16 -58.62 11.84
N GLN A 522 -21.90 -59.09 10.62
CA GLN A 522 -22.72 -60.08 9.91
C GLN A 522 -21.76 -61.10 9.32
#